data_AF-A0A7K3IXI6-F1
#
_entry.id   AF-A0A7K3IXI6-F1
#
_cell.length_a   1.000
_cell.length_b   1.000
_cell.length_c   1.000
_cell.angle_alpha   90.00
_cell.angle_beta   90.00
_cell.angle_gamma   90.00
#
_symmetry.space_group_name_H-M   'P 1'
#
loop_
_entity.id
_entity.type
_entity.pdbx_description
1 polymer ?
#
loop_
_entity_poly.entity_id
_entity_poly.type
_entity_poly.pdbx_seq_one_letter_code
_entity_poly.pdbx_strand_id
1 'polypeptide(L)' 'MKAVYRISIKEYGTIFLKKRRIAKAFRWWLRENGIPYQYSYSFNETRLWD' A
#
# COMPACT_ATOMS: atom_id res chain seq x y z
N MET A 1 6.61 -0.04 16.97
CA MET A 1 6.29 0.74 15.75
C MET A 1 5.49 -0.14 14.79
N LYS A 2 4.32 0.31 14.32
CA LYS A 2 3.53 -0.44 13.32
C LYS A 2 3.88 0.07 11.92
N ALA A 3 4.17 -0.84 11.01
CA ALA A 3 4.39 -0.49 9.60
C ALA A 3 3.04 -0.21 8.91
N VAL A 4 2.96 0.89 8.18
CA VAL A 4 1.84 1.20 7.28
C VAL A 4 2.33 1.05 5.85
N TYR A 5 1.58 0.29 5.07
CA TYR A 5 1.86 0.01 3.67
C TYR A 5 0.89 0.82 2.81
N ARG A 6 1.41 1.76 2.03
CA ARG A 6 0.64 2.60 1.12
C ARG A 6 0.75 2.02 -0.29
N ILE A 7 -0.40 1.80 -0.92
CA ILE A 7 -0.50 1.34 -2.31
C ILE A 7 -1.42 2.32 -3.04
N SER A 8 -0.89 3.03 -4.03
CA SER A 8 -1.62 4.02 -4.81
C SER A 8 -1.83 3.51 -6.23
N ILE A 9 -3.08 3.49 -6.69
CA ILE A 9 -3.51 3.08 -8.02
C ILE A 9 -4.22 4.27 -8.66
N LYS A 10 -3.90 4.58 -9.92
CA LYS A 10 -4.43 5.76 -10.61
C LYS A 10 -5.97 5.77 -10.64
N GLU A 11 -6.57 4.60 -10.85
CA GLU A 11 -8.02 4.43 -11.03
C GLU A 11 -8.80 4.33 -9.71
N TYR A 12 -8.20 3.76 -8.66
CA TYR A 12 -8.89 3.42 -7.41
C TYR A 12 -8.45 4.26 -6.20
N GLY A 13 -7.43 5.11 -6.38
CA GLY A 13 -6.88 5.94 -5.32
C GLY A 13 -5.86 5.22 -4.45
N THR A 14 -5.72 5.66 -3.19
CA THR A 14 -4.66 5.21 -2.27
C THR A 14 -5.23 4.36 -1.14
N ILE A 15 -4.69 3.16 -0.97
CA ILE A 15 -5.06 2.21 0.08
C ILE A 15 -3.92 2.12 1.10
N PHE A 16 -4.28 2.16 2.39
CA PHE A 16 -3.36 1.99 3.51
C PHE A 16 -3.62 0.67 4.22
N LEU A 17 -2.60 -0.18 4.31
CA LEU A 17 -2.67 -1.49 4.94
C LEU A 17 -1.75 -1.53 6.16
N LYS A 18 -2.24 -2.06 7.28
CA LYS A 18 -1.44 -2.22 8.51
C LYS A 18 -0.73 -3.59 8.59
N LYS A 19 -1.08 -4.53 7.71
CA LYS A 19 -0.55 -5.92 7.72
C LYS A 19 0.30 -6.19 6.47
N ARG A 20 1.58 -6.57 6.68
CA ARG A 20 2.54 -6.88 5.61
C ARG A 20 2.06 -7.95 4.64
N ARG A 21 1.50 -9.04 5.18
CA ARG A 21 1.04 -10.20 4.37
C ARG A 21 -0.06 -9.80 3.39
N ILE A 22 -1.01 -8.97 3.85
CA ILE A 22 -2.09 -8.45 3.01
C ILE A 22 -1.52 -7.51 1.94
N ALA A 23 -0.65 -6.59 2.34
CA ALA A 23 -0.01 -5.68 1.37
C ALA A 23 0.79 -6.42 0.30
N LYS A 24 1.48 -7.51 0.66
CA LYS A 24 2.20 -8.35 -0.29
C LYS A 24 1.25 -9.10 -1.24
N ALA A 25 0.20 -9.73 -0.70
CA ALA A 25 -0.78 -10.45 -1.50
C ALA A 25 -1.49 -9.52 -2.50
N PHE A 26 -1.87 -8.32 -2.05
CA PHE A 26 -2.51 -7.33 -2.91
C PHE A 26 -1.58 -6.86 -4.03
N ARG A 27 -0.31 -6.57 -3.74
CA ARG A 27 0.68 -6.24 -4.78
C ARG A 27 0.91 -7.34 -5.80
N TRP A 28 0.84 -8.60 -5.39
CA TRP A 28 0.94 -9.74 -6.30
C TRP A 28 -0.27 -9.81 -7.21
N TRP A 29 -1.48 -9.72 -6.65
CA TRP A 29 -2.70 -9.70 -7.42
C TRP A 29 -2.73 -8.54 -8.43
N LEU A 30 -2.32 -7.33 -8.04
CA LEU A 30 -2.22 -6.19 -8.97
C LEU A 30 -1.26 -6.48 -10.13
N ARG A 31 -0.13 -7.14 -9.85
CA ARG A 31 0.86 -7.51 -10.87
C ARG A 31 0.30 -8.54 -11.85
N GLU A 32 -0.40 -9.55 -11.36
CA GLU A 32 -1.04 -10.58 -12.20
C GLU A 32 -2.12 -9.99 -13.11
N ASN A 33 -2.82 -8.95 -12.65
CA ASN A 33 -3.84 -8.26 -13.45
C ASN A 33 -3.27 -7.14 -14.32
N GLY A 34 -1.95 -6.94 -14.35
CA GLY A 34 -1.32 -5.88 -15.15
C GLY A 34 -1.64 -4.46 -14.68
N ILE A 35 -2.11 -4.29 -13.44
CA ILE A 35 -2.53 -3.00 -12.90
C ILE A 35 -1.30 -2.26 -12.37
N PRO A 36 -0.94 -1.09 -12.94
CA PRO A 36 0.19 -0.31 -12.44
C PRO A 36 -0.14 0.31 -11.07
N TYR A 37 0.78 0.17 -10.13
CA TYR A 37 0.63 0.71 -8.78
C TYR A 37 1.95 1.30 -8.26
N GLN A 38 1.83 2.30 -7.39
CA GLN A 38 2.94 2.81 -6.59
C GLN A 38 2.86 2.20 -5.18
N TYR A 39 4.01 1.82 -4.64
CA TYR A 39 4.11 1.21 -3.32
C TYR A 39 5.14 1.93 -2.46
N SER A 40 4.75 2.23 -1.22
CA SER A 40 5.66 2.71 -0.17
C SER A 40 5.27 2.11 1.17
N TYR A 41 6.20 2.12 2.12
CA TYR A 41 5.93 1.73 3.50
C TYR A 41 6.65 2.65 4.46
N SER A 42 6.02 2.93 5.59
CA SER A 42 6.58 3.77 6.66
C SER A 42 6.36 3.11 8.02
N PHE A 43 7.25 3.39 8.96
CA PHE A 43 7.12 2.99 10.36
C PHE A 43 6.72 4.20 11.19
N ASN A 44 5.58 4.86 10.90
CA ASN A 44 5.11 5.96 11.75
C ASN A 44 3.60 6.19 11.65
N GLU A 45 2.97 6.38 12.82
CA GLU A 45 1.56 6.75 12.99
C GLU A 45 1.34 8.28 12.87
N THR A 46 2.43 9.06 12.82
CA THR A 46 2.41 10.51 13.11
C THR A 46 2.54 11.45 11.92
N ARG A 47 2.66 10.98 10.67
CA ARG A 47 2.81 11.88 9.48
C ARG A 47 2.07 11.38 8.26
N LEU A 48 0.77 11.17 8.39
CA LEU A 48 -0.12 10.94 7.24
C LEU A 48 -1.07 12.12 6.97
N TRP A 49 -0.95 13.20 7.76
CA TRP A 49 -1.88 14.33 7.77
C TRP A 49 -1.23 15.72 7.68
N ASP A 50 0.08 15.79 7.39
CA ASP A 50 0.77 17.06 7.11
C ASP A 50 0.89 17.29 5.60
#